data_AF-A0A8C5GT31-F1
#
_entry.id   AF-A0A8C5GT31-F1
#
_cell.length_a   1.000
_cell.length_b   1.000
_cell.length_c   1.000
_cell.angle_alpha   90.00
_cell.angle_beta   90.00
_cell.angle_gamma   90.00
#
_symmetry.space_group_name_H-M   'P 1'
#
loop_
_entity.id
_entity.type
_entity.pdbx_description
1 polymer ?
#
loop_
_entity_poly.entity_id
_entity_poly.type
_entity_poly.pdbx_seq_one_letter_code
_entity_poly.pdbx_strand_id
1 'polypeptide(L)'
;MQLCFVLLLKLDPTFRSLFTFRISGCKWDDETGDVDGYCQDGYDGEDFLSLNLKSETWIPANQQAFITKLKWDSNKDMMSYCKYYYTQYCPEWLKKYNEKCDHSECKSPVSVSLSTQQHTLISLFLSHTFH
;
A
#
# COMPACT_ATOMS: atom_id res chain seq x y z
N MET A 1 -4.50 15.28 30.70
CA MET A 1 -3.21 15.77 30.14
C MET A 1 -2.71 14.96 28.95
N GLN A 2 -2.85 13.63 28.94
CA GLN A 2 -2.43 12.76 27.83
C GLN A 2 -3.17 13.00 26.49
N LEU A 3 -4.46 13.33 26.54
CA LEU A 3 -5.26 13.68 25.36
C LEU A 3 -4.77 14.96 24.65
N CYS A 4 -4.25 15.95 25.39
CA CYS A 4 -3.71 17.18 24.80
C CYS A 4 -2.41 16.93 24.04
N PHE A 5 -1.59 15.96 24.46
CA PHE A 5 -0.30 15.68 23.81
C PHE A 5 -0.49 14.96 22.47
N VAL A 6 -1.43 14.01 22.40
CA VAL A 6 -1.82 13.36 21.13
C VAL A 6 -2.45 14.37 20.17
N LEU A 7 -3.24 15.32 20.67
CA LEU A 7 -3.77 16.42 19.87
C LEU A 7 -2.68 17.38 19.40
N LEU A 8 -1.68 17.71 20.24
CA LEU A 8 -0.57 18.59 19.87
C LEU A 8 0.31 17.99 18.76
N LEU A 9 0.58 16.69 18.79
CA LEU A 9 1.31 16.01 17.69
C LEU A 9 0.49 15.94 16.40
N LYS A 10 -0.84 15.88 16.48
CA LYS A 10 -1.74 15.96 15.31
C LYS A 10 -1.95 17.39 14.79
N LEU A 11 -1.60 18.41 15.58
CA LEU A 11 -1.82 19.83 15.29
C LEU A 11 -0.54 20.59 14.94
N ASP A 12 0.66 20.01 15.16
CA ASP A 12 1.93 20.62 14.79
C ASP A 12 2.23 20.41 13.29
N PRO A 13 2.08 21.44 12.45
CA PRO A 13 2.31 21.34 11.00
C PRO A 13 3.77 21.09 10.65
N THR A 14 4.69 21.29 11.61
CA THR A 14 6.14 21.21 11.43
C THR A 14 6.68 19.78 11.52
N PHE A 15 5.93 18.88 12.17
CA PHE A 15 6.29 17.45 12.32
C PHE A 15 5.41 16.51 11.49
N ARG A 16 4.58 17.06 10.60
CA ARG A 16 3.91 16.31 9.54
C ARG A 16 4.99 15.82 8.56
N SER A 17 5.65 14.74 8.93
CA SER A 17 6.63 14.06 8.10
C SER A 17 5.95 13.66 6.80
N LEU A 18 6.27 14.37 5.71
CA LEU A 18 5.84 14.18 4.31
C LEU A 18 6.23 12.80 3.75
N PHE A 19 5.88 11.73 4.46
CA PHE A 19 6.21 10.38 4.07
C PHE A 19 5.12 9.88 3.12
N THR A 20 5.42 9.93 1.83
CA THR A 20 4.59 9.29 0.82
C THR A 20 5.01 7.84 0.70
N PHE A 21 4.04 6.94 0.55
CA PHE A 21 4.32 5.54 0.26
C PHE A 21 3.40 5.02 -0.84
N ARG A 22 3.91 4.06 -1.60
CA ARG A 22 3.16 3.29 -2.58
C ARG A 22 3.39 1.81 -2.35
N ILE A 23 2.31 1.06 -2.19
CA ILE A 23 2.30 -0.39 -2.11
C ILE A 23 1.68 -0.91 -3.41
N SER A 24 2.48 -1.61 -4.22
CA SER A 24 2.03 -2.15 -5.50
C SER A 24 2.54 -3.57 -5.73
N GLY A 25 1.74 -4.41 -6.35
CA GLY A 25 2.15 -5.77 -6.72
C GLY A 25 0.99 -6.59 -7.24
N CYS A 26 1.26 -7.88 -7.44
CA CYS A 26 0.25 -8.87 -7.75
C CYS A 26 0.52 -10.16 -6.97
N LYS A 27 -0.55 -10.91 -6.76
CA LYS A 27 -0.54 -12.29 -6.33
C LYS A 27 -1.03 -13.14 -7.49
N TRP A 28 -0.45 -14.31 -7.63
CA TRP A 28 -0.84 -15.30 -8.60
C TRP A 28 -1.05 -16.63 -7.86
N ASP A 29 -2.19 -17.26 -8.13
CA ASP A 29 -2.52 -18.61 -7.67
C ASP A 29 -2.13 -19.61 -8.76
N ASP A 30 -1.22 -20.53 -8.44
CA ASP A 30 -0.69 -21.52 -9.37
C ASP A 30 -1.63 -22.70 -9.64
N GLU A 31 -2.61 -22.91 -8.78
CA GLU A 31 -3.65 -23.94 -8.94
C GLU A 31 -4.81 -23.44 -9.80
N THR A 32 -5.34 -22.24 -9.48
CA THR A 32 -6.52 -21.69 -10.18
C THR A 32 -6.16 -20.83 -11.38
N GLY A 33 -4.93 -20.30 -11.43
CA GLY A 33 -4.51 -19.31 -12.41
C GLY A 33 -5.01 -17.90 -12.11
N ASP A 34 -5.69 -17.68 -10.98
CA ASP A 34 -6.20 -16.37 -10.59
C ASP A 34 -5.08 -15.39 -10.30
N VAL A 35 -5.29 -14.13 -10.69
CA VAL A 35 -4.36 -13.04 -10.46
C VAL A 35 -5.09 -11.92 -9.73
N ASP A 36 -4.54 -11.51 -8.59
CA ASP A 36 -5.03 -10.38 -7.81
C ASP A 36 -3.97 -9.28 -7.75
N GLY A 37 -4.29 -8.12 -8.29
CA GLY A 37 -3.38 -6.98 -8.37
C GLY A 37 -3.78 -5.86 -7.43
N TYR A 38 -2.80 -5.17 -6.86
CA TYR A 38 -3.03 -4.08 -5.93
C TYR A 38 -2.08 -2.91 -6.21
N CYS A 39 -2.61 -1.70 -6.03
CA CYS A 39 -1.87 -0.45 -6.02
C CYS A 39 -2.52 0.48 -5.01
N GLN A 40 -1.76 0.94 -4.02
CA GLN A 40 -2.25 1.81 -2.96
C GLN A 40 -1.22 2.90 -2.66
N ASP A 41 -1.70 4.13 -2.62
CA ASP A 41 -0.95 5.32 -2.25
C ASP A 41 -1.39 5.81 -0.88
N GLY A 42 -0.43 6.26 -0.08
CA GLY A 42 -0.68 6.89 1.21
C GLY A 42 0.32 8.00 1.54
N TYR A 43 -0.05 8.82 2.51
CA TYR A 43 0.68 10.00 2.97
C TYR A 43 0.65 10.04 4.49
N ASP A 44 1.81 10.26 5.11
CA ASP A 44 1.98 10.42 6.56
C ASP A 44 1.46 9.20 7.36
N GLY A 45 1.56 8.01 6.76
CA GLY A 45 1.07 6.76 7.36
C GLY A 45 -0.45 6.53 7.23
N GLU A 46 -1.16 7.43 6.54
CA GLU A 46 -2.58 7.28 6.24
C GLU A 46 -2.80 6.88 4.78
N ASP A 47 -3.83 6.05 4.56
CA ASP A 47 -4.28 5.69 3.22
C ASP A 47 -4.83 6.91 2.48
N PHE A 48 -4.60 6.96 1.17
CA PHE A 48 -5.05 8.05 0.33
C PHE A 48 -5.87 7.56 -0.85
N LEU A 49 -5.32 6.66 -1.67
CA LEU A 49 -5.99 6.17 -2.88
C LEU A 49 -5.61 4.72 -3.15
N SER A 50 -6.57 3.88 -3.52
CA SER A 50 -6.31 2.48 -3.90
C SER A 50 -6.95 2.13 -5.24
N LEU A 51 -6.34 1.23 -5.99
CA LEU A 51 -6.85 0.77 -7.28
C LEU A 51 -7.78 -0.42 -7.08
N ASN A 52 -9.00 -0.33 -7.61
CA ASN A 52 -9.89 -1.47 -7.78
C ASN A 52 -9.84 -1.91 -9.25
N LEU A 53 -9.12 -3.00 -9.51
CA LEU A 53 -8.98 -3.56 -10.85
C LEU A 53 -10.27 -4.16 -11.41
N LYS A 54 -11.17 -4.67 -10.55
CA LYS A 54 -12.43 -5.29 -11.00
C LYS A 54 -13.40 -4.26 -11.57
N SER A 55 -13.48 -3.11 -10.91
CA SER A 55 -14.32 -1.99 -11.38
C SER A 55 -13.56 -0.97 -12.22
N GLU A 56 -12.25 -1.15 -12.41
CA GLU A 56 -11.37 -0.22 -13.14
C GLU A 56 -11.49 1.22 -12.63
N THR A 57 -11.51 1.38 -11.31
CA THR A 57 -11.70 2.66 -10.63
C THR A 57 -10.76 2.82 -9.45
N TRP A 58 -10.49 4.07 -9.08
CA TRP A 58 -9.74 4.41 -7.88
C TRP A 58 -10.67 4.62 -6.69
N ILE A 59 -10.36 4.03 -5.53
CA ILE A 59 -11.12 4.18 -4.29
C ILE A 59 -10.38 5.21 -3.42
N PRO A 60 -11.01 6.35 -3.09
CA PRO A 60 -10.42 7.36 -2.23
C PRO A 60 -10.64 6.97 -0.77
N ALA A 61 -9.59 7.04 0.04
CA ALA A 61 -9.69 6.79 1.48
C ALA A 61 -10.24 8.00 2.24
N ASN A 62 -10.03 9.21 1.72
CA ASN A 62 -10.49 10.46 2.31
C ASN A 62 -11.00 11.45 1.25
N GLN A 63 -11.62 12.55 1.69
CA GLN A 63 -12.18 13.56 0.79
C GLN A 63 -11.10 14.29 -0.02
N GLN A 64 -9.91 14.47 0.55
CA GLN A 64 -8.78 15.11 -0.13
C GLN A 64 -8.33 14.31 -1.38
N ALA A 65 -8.48 12.99 -1.36
CA ALA A 65 -8.14 12.11 -2.49
C ALA A 65 -9.17 12.13 -3.64
N PHE A 66 -10.36 12.70 -3.43
CA PHE A 66 -11.45 12.63 -4.41
C PHE A 66 -11.12 13.34 -5.74
N ILE A 67 -10.43 14.48 -5.67
CA ILE A 67 -10.01 15.20 -6.88
C ILE A 67 -9.01 14.36 -7.69
N THR A 68 -8.08 13.69 -7.01
CA THR A 68 -7.13 12.76 -7.65
C THR A 68 -7.85 11.59 -8.29
N LYS A 69 -8.82 10.97 -7.59
CA LYS A 69 -9.69 9.93 -8.14
C LYS A 69 -10.32 10.37 -9.47
N LEU A 70 -10.98 11.52 -9.51
CA LEU A 70 -11.65 11.98 -10.73
C LEU A 70 -10.67 12.12 -11.91
N LYS A 71 -9.50 12.71 -11.65
CA LYS A 71 -8.45 12.85 -12.65
C LYS A 71 -7.96 11.48 -13.15
N TRP A 72 -7.71 10.53 -12.25
CA TRP A 72 -7.16 9.23 -12.62
C TRP A 72 -8.20 8.30 -13.25
N ASP A 73 -9.46 8.32 -12.79
CA ASP A 73 -10.57 7.57 -13.40
C ASP A 73 -10.89 8.05 -14.84
N SER A 74 -10.64 9.34 -15.12
CA SER A 74 -10.80 9.91 -16.46
C SER A 74 -9.68 9.49 -17.43
N ASN A 75 -8.53 9.05 -16.91
CA ASN A 75 -7.39 8.64 -17.72
C ASN A 75 -7.49 7.15 -18.10
N LYS A 76 -8.18 6.87 -19.21
CA LYS A 76 -8.41 5.50 -19.69
C LYS A 76 -7.15 4.78 -20.15
N ASP A 77 -6.18 5.51 -20.68
CA ASP A 77 -4.90 4.93 -21.10
C ASP A 77 -4.11 4.43 -19.89
N MET A 78 -4.04 5.24 -18.83
CA MET A 78 -3.40 4.84 -17.57
C MET A 78 -4.12 3.64 -16.94
N MET A 79 -5.45 3.63 -16.94
CA MET A 79 -6.22 2.50 -16.41
C MET A 79 -5.96 1.21 -17.21
N SER A 80 -5.92 1.30 -18.53
CA SER A 80 -5.62 0.16 -19.42
C SER A 80 -4.21 -0.37 -19.17
N TYR A 81 -3.24 0.54 -19.00
CA TYR A 81 -1.87 0.18 -18.62
C TYR A 81 -1.81 -0.51 -17.26
N CYS A 82 -2.46 0.05 -16.23
CA CYS A 82 -2.50 -0.57 -14.90
C CYS A 82 -3.13 -1.97 -14.96
N LYS A 83 -4.24 -2.14 -15.67
CA LYS A 83 -4.89 -3.44 -15.84
C LYS A 83 -3.96 -4.44 -16.49
N TYR A 84 -3.32 -4.08 -17.60
CA TYR A 84 -2.35 -4.95 -18.28
C TYR A 84 -1.17 -5.29 -17.36
N TYR A 85 -0.61 -4.29 -16.68
CA TYR A 85 0.52 -4.47 -15.80
C TYR A 85 0.22 -5.47 -14.67
N TYR A 86 -0.90 -5.29 -13.97
CA TYR A 86 -1.23 -6.11 -12.80
C TYR A 86 -1.78 -7.50 -13.16
N THR A 87 -2.47 -7.64 -14.29
CA THR A 87 -3.11 -8.93 -14.66
C THR A 87 -2.24 -9.79 -15.57
N GLN A 88 -1.29 -9.22 -16.32
CA GLN A 88 -0.47 -9.95 -17.29
C GLN A 88 1.02 -9.84 -16.96
N TYR A 89 1.54 -8.62 -16.94
CA TYR A 89 2.99 -8.40 -16.81
C TYR A 89 3.52 -8.86 -15.45
N CYS A 90 2.89 -8.44 -14.36
CA CYS A 90 3.30 -8.79 -13.01
C CYS A 90 3.33 -10.32 -12.75
N PRO A 91 2.27 -11.09 -13.04
CA PRO A 91 2.31 -12.54 -12.84
C PRO A 91 3.28 -13.26 -13.80
N GLU A 92 3.49 -12.77 -15.02
CA GLU A 92 4.50 -13.30 -15.94
C GLU A 92 5.91 -13.19 -15.34
N TRP A 93 6.24 -12.02 -14.78
CA TRP A 93 7.52 -11.83 -14.09
C TRP A 93 7.62 -12.67 -12.82
N LEU A 94 6.55 -12.77 -12.03
CA LEU A 94 6.52 -13.57 -10.82
C LEU A 94 6.78 -15.05 -11.11
N LYS A 95 6.14 -15.62 -12.14
CA LYS A 95 6.38 -16.99 -12.62
C LYS A 95 7.85 -17.21 -12.99
N LYS A 96 8.42 -16.31 -13.78
CA LYS A 96 9.82 -16.37 -14.21
C LYS A 96 10.82 -16.30 -13.05
N TYR A 97 10.53 -15.52 -12.01
CA TYR A 97 11.37 -15.48 -10.81
C TYR A 97 11.23 -16.76 -9.99
N ASN A 98 10.00 -17.29 -9.83
CA ASN A 98 9.75 -18.52 -9.10
C ASN A 98 10.40 -19.74 -9.78
N GLU A 99 10.34 -19.85 -11.11
CA GLU A 99 11.03 -20.91 -11.89
C GLU A 99 12.55 -20.89 -11.72
N LYS A 100 13.13 -19.70 -11.51
CA LYS A 100 14.58 -19.55 -11.25
C LYS A 100 14.95 -19.78 -9.78
N CYS A 101 13.97 -19.76 -8.89
CA CYS A 101 14.15 -19.87 -7.45
C CYS A 101 13.96 -21.32 -7.00
N ASP A 102 14.95 -22.19 -7.25
CA ASP A 102 14.84 -23.62 -6.92
C ASP A 102 15.39 -24.02 -5.54
N HIS A 103 16.03 -23.13 -4.77
CA HIS A 103 16.70 -23.56 -3.52
C HIS A 103 16.51 -22.54 -2.39
N SER A 104 15.75 -22.93 -1.36
CA SER A 104 15.75 -22.50 0.07
C SER A 104 15.80 -21.00 0.47
N GLU A 105 15.96 -20.05 -0.46
CA GLU A 105 16.17 -18.63 -0.16
C GLU A 105 15.13 -17.69 -0.81
N CYS A 106 14.23 -18.20 -1.63
CA CYS A 106 13.11 -17.40 -2.13
C CYS A 106 12.05 -17.29 -1.03
N LYS A 107 12.30 -16.43 -0.03
CA LYS A 107 11.23 -15.91 0.81
C LYS A 107 10.27 -15.20 -0.13
N SER A 108 9.03 -15.69 -0.26
CA SER A 108 7.97 -14.95 -0.94
C SER A 108 8.02 -13.49 -0.49
N PRO A 109 7.84 -12.50 -1.39
CA PRO A 109 7.77 -11.11 -0.97
C PRO A 109 6.68 -11.07 0.10
N VAL A 110 7.12 -10.79 1.32
CA VAL A 110 6.30 -10.81 2.53
C VAL A 110 5.00 -10.11 2.16
N SER A 111 3.88 -10.83 2.19
CA SER A 111 2.59 -10.17 2.25
C SER A 111 2.67 -9.30 3.48
N VAL A 112 2.86 -7.98 3.28
CA VAL A 112 2.88 -7.02 4.37
C VAL A 112 1.45 -6.91 4.85
N SER A 113 0.99 -7.93 5.59
CA SER A 113 -0.01 -7.72 6.61
C SER A 113 0.64 -6.74 7.56
N LEU A 114 0.22 -5.46 7.50
CA LEU A 114 0.43 -4.51 8.59
C LEU A 114 -0.19 -5.15 9.83
N SER A 115 0.60 -5.97 10.54
CA SER A 115 0.20 -6.48 11.83
C SER A 115 0.13 -5.23 12.71
N THR A 116 -1.04 -4.97 13.26
CA THR A 116 -1.33 -3.91 14.24
C THR A 116 -0.41 -3.96 15.48
N GLN A 117 0.47 -4.96 15.58
CA GLN A 117 1.51 -5.08 16.60
C GLN A 117 2.63 -4.04 16.49
N GLN A 118 2.91 -3.44 15.33
CA GLN A 118 3.95 -2.41 15.23
C GLN A 118 3.59 -1.10 15.95
N HIS A 119 2.31 -0.79 16.12
CA HIS A 119 1.87 0.37 16.92
C HIS A 119 2.14 0.21 18.43
N THR A 120 2.21 -1.05 18.92
CA THR A 120 2.46 -1.32 20.35
C THR A 120 3.95 -1.20 20.69
N LEU A 121 4.84 -1.53 19.75
CA LEU A 121 6.28 -1.44 19.97
C LEU A 121 6.78 0.01 19.96
N ILE A 122 6.25 0.86 19.08
CA ILE A 122 6.62 2.29 19.04
C ILE A 122 6.16 3.02 20.32
N SER A 123 5.00 2.64 20.88
CA SER A 123 4.52 3.21 22.14
C SER A 123 5.34 2.78 23.36
N LEU A 124 5.89 1.56 23.38
CA LEU A 124 6.80 1.09 24.42
C LEU A 124 8.16 1.81 24.36
N PHE A 125 8.72 2.03 23.16
CA PHE A 125 9.99 2.74 22.99
C PHE A 125 9.94 4.18 23.51
N LEU A 126 8.80 4.87 23.34
CA LEU A 126 8.63 6.24 23.84
C LEU A 126 8.40 6.32 25.36
N SER A 127 8.04 5.22 26.02
CA SER A 127 7.90 5.17 27.49
C SER A 127 9.23 4.94 28.24
N HIS A 128 10.27 4.48 27.54
CA HIS A 128 11.60 4.24 28.13
C HIS A 128 12.62 5.34 27.86
N THR A 129 12.37 6.24 26.90
CA THR A 129 13.20 7.44 26.67
C THR A 129 12.77 8.65 27.51
N PHE A 130 11.63 8.56 28.19
CA PHE A 130 11.17 9.55 29.16
C PHE A 130 11.01 8.90 30.54
N HIS A 131 12.13 8.41 31.09
CA HIS A 131 12.31 8.40 32.53
C HIS A 131 13.60 9.11 32.92
#